data_AF-A0A367P6U8-F1
#
_entry.id   AF-A0A367P6U8-F1
#
_cell.length_a   1.000
_cell.length_b   1.000
_cell.length_c   1.000
_cell.angle_alpha   90.00
_cell.angle_beta   90.00
_cell.angle_gamma   90.00
#
_symmetry.space_group_name_H-M   'P 1'
#
loop_
_entity.id
_entity.type
_entity.pdbx_description
1 polymer ?
#
loop_
_entity_poly.entity_id
_entity_poly.type
_entity_poly.pdbx_seq_one_letter_code
_entity_poly.pdbx_strand_id
1 'polypeptide(L)' 'MSKVYRINEFAKRIGRAPSTVRRWEREGILAAKRLPSGHRYFDESDVRATLGGG' A
#
# COMPACT_ATOMS: atom_id res chain seq x y z
N MET A 1 -1.92 13.50 -12.05
CA MET A 1 -2.74 13.02 -10.92
C MET A 1 -2.09 11.77 -10.35
N SER A 2 -1.48 11.84 -9.17
CA SER A 2 -0.87 10.67 -8.52
C SER A 2 -1.98 9.69 -8.13
N LYS A 3 -1.93 8.47 -8.68
CA LYS A 3 -2.99 7.49 -8.47
C LYS A 3 -2.85 6.89 -7.07
N VAL A 4 -3.93 6.97 -6.29
CA VAL A 4 -4.01 6.45 -4.93
C VAL A 4 -4.80 5.15 -4.90
N TYR A 5 -4.38 4.22 -4.05
CA TYR A 5 -4.88 2.86 -3.93
C TYR A 5 -5.34 2.59 -2.50
N ARG A 6 -6.45 1.87 -2.35
CA ARG A 6 -6.83 1.25 -1.08
C ARG A 6 -6.05 -0.07 -0.91
N ILE A 7 -6.04 -0.62 0.30
CA ILE A 7 -5.38 -1.91 0.62
C ILE A 7 -5.65 -2.99 -0.43
N ASN A 8 -6.90 -3.16 -0.86
CA ASN A 8 -7.27 -4.23 -1.81
C ASN A 8 -6.69 -3.99 -3.21
N GLU A 9 -6.70 -2.75 -3.68
CA GLU A 9 -6.16 -2.39 -5.00
C GLU A 9 -4.63 -2.45 -4.99
N PHE A 10 -4.02 -1.98 -3.91
CA PHE A 10 -2.58 -2.10 -3.69
C PHE A 10 -2.14 -3.58 -3.69
N ALA A 11 -2.83 -4.43 -2.92
CA ALA A 11 -2.58 -5.86 -2.82
C ALA A 11 -2.61 -6.55 -4.19
N LYS A 12 -3.67 -6.31 -4.98
CA LYS A 12 -3.78 -6.83 -6.35
C LYS A 12 -2.60 -6.42 -7.21
N ARG A 13 -2.17 -5.15 -7.10
CA ARG A 13 -1.12 -4.59 -7.95
C ARG A 13 0.26 -5.13 -7.66
N ILE A 14 0.53 -5.46 -6.39
CA ILE A 14 1.76 -6.13 -5.98
C ILE A 14 1.66 -7.67 -6.04
N GLY A 15 0.53 -8.22 -6.49
CA GLY A 15 0.30 -9.67 -6.55
C GLY A 15 0.27 -10.36 -5.18
N ARG A 16 -0.15 -9.66 -4.11
CA ARG A 16 -0.20 -10.19 -2.74
C ARG A 16 -1.63 -10.21 -2.20
N ALA A 17 -1.84 -10.99 -1.16
CA ALA A 17 -3.11 -10.99 -0.44
C ALA A 17 -3.27 -9.69 0.38
N PRO A 18 -4.50 -9.14 0.51
CA PRO A 18 -4.76 -7.99 1.38
C PRO A 18 -4.35 -8.23 2.85
N SER A 19 -4.39 -9.49 3.31
CA SER A 19 -3.91 -9.90 4.63
C SER A 19 -2.41 -9.69 4.81
N THR A 20 -1.60 -9.95 3.78
CA THR A 20 -0.16 -9.65 3.77
C THR A 20 0.09 -8.16 3.91
N VAL A 21 -0.65 -7.34 3.17
CA VAL A 21 -0.54 -5.87 3.24
C VAL A 21 -0.90 -5.36 4.63
N ARG A 22 -1.98 -5.87 5.25
CA ARG A 22 -2.33 -5.55 6.64
C ARG A 22 -1.27 -5.99 7.63
N ARG A 23 -0.64 -7.14 7.41
CA ARG A 23 0.46 -7.63 8.24
C ARG A 23 1.65 -6.67 8.16
N TRP A 24 2.07 -6.29 6.95
CA TRP A 24 3.14 -5.32 6.74
C TRP A 24 2.84 -3.95 7.34
N GLU A 25 1.58 -3.51 7.29
CA GLU A 25 1.15 -2.28 7.97
C GLU A 25 1.34 -2.38 9.49
N ARG A 26 0.97 -3.51 10.10
CA ARG A 26 1.17 -3.75 11.54
C ARG A 26 2.64 -3.92 11.92
N GLU A 27 3.43 -4.53 11.05
CA GLU A 27 4.88 -4.74 11.25
C GLU A 27 5.71 -3.48 10.93
N GLY A 28 5.09 -2.41 10.40
CA GLY A 28 5.78 -1.18 10.03
C GLY A 28 6.58 -1.26 8.72
N ILE A 29 6.48 -2.37 8.00
CA ILE A 29 7.09 -2.57 6.67
C ILE A 29 6.42 -1.67 5.62
N LEU A 30 5.11 -1.43 5.77
CA LEU A 30 4.33 -0.61 4.86
C LEU A 30 3.60 0.51 5.61
N ALA A 31 3.99 1.75 5.38
CA ALA A 31 3.35 2.90 6.01
C ALA A 31 2.15 3.38 5.19
N ALA A 32 0.93 3.08 5.66
CA ALA A 32 -0.29 3.60 5.06
C ALA A 32 -0.37 5.12 5.24
N LYS A 33 -0.48 5.87 4.13
CA LYS A 33 -0.66 7.32 4.15
C LYS A 33 -2.10 7.65 4.48
N ARG A 34 -2.34 8.75 5.21
CA ARG A 34 -3.70 9.20 5.53
C ARG A 34 -4.08 10.39 4.68
N LEU A 35 -5.25 10.33 4.08
CA LEU A 35 -5.89 11.49 3.46
C LEU A 35 -6.35 12.46 4.56
N PRO A 36 -6.54 13.75 4.22
CA PRO A 36 -7.18 14.71 5.12
C PRO A 36 -8.58 14.25 5.58
N SER A 37 -9.25 13.42 4.78
CA SER A 37 -10.53 12.78 5.12
C SER A 37 -10.41 11.62 6.13
N GLY A 38 -9.20 11.26 6.57
CA GLY A 38 -8.94 10.18 7.51
C GLY A 38 -8.82 8.78 6.88
N HIS A 39 -9.07 8.64 5.58
CA HIS A 39 -8.92 7.37 4.88
C HIS A 39 -7.45 7.01 4.62
N ARG A 40 -7.13 5.71 4.72
CA ARG A 40 -5.81 5.17 4.40
C ARG A 40 -5.67 4.95 2.89
N TYR A 41 -4.53 5.33 2.35
CA TYR A 41 -4.19 5.13 0.96
C TYR A 41 -2.70 4.79 0.77
N PHE A 42 -2.40 4.20 -0.38
CA PHE A 42 -1.07 3.94 -0.89
C PHE A 42 -0.96 4.60 -2.26
N ASP A 43 0.21 5.04 -2.66
CA ASP A 43 0.43 5.59 -4.00
C ASP A 43 1.30 4.66 -4.85
N GLU A 44 1.59 5.09 -6.07
CA GLU A 44 2.47 4.32 -6.97
C GLU A 44 3.90 4.18 -6.44
N SER A 45 4.39 5.12 -5.64
CA SER A 45 5.72 5.01 -5.03
C SER A 45 5.76 3.86 -4.04
N ASP A 46 4.70 3.66 -3.26
CA ASP A 46 4.58 2.54 -2.33
C ASP A 46 4.57 1.19 -3.09
N VAL A 47 3.91 1.15 -4.26
CA VAL A 47 3.87 -0.05 -5.13
C VAL A 47 5.26 -0.34 -5.69
N ARG A 48 5.97 0.68 -6.15
CA ARG A 48 7.35 0.53 -6.67
C ARG A 48 8.31 0.12 -5.58
N ALA A 49 8.18 0.65 -4.36
CA ALA A 49 9.00 0.26 -3.22
C ALA A 49 8.79 -1.20 -2.81
N THR A 50 7.54 -1.71 -2.89
CA THR A 50 7.24 -3.11 -2.55
C THR A 50 7.64 -4.10 -3.64
N LEU A 51 7.60 -3.70 -4.91
CA LEU A 51 8.02 -4.54 -6.03
C LEU A 51 9.51 -4.44 -6.36
N GLY A 52 10.18 -3.36 -5.94
CA GLY A 52 11.53 -2.99 -6.35
C GLY A 52 12.66 -3.34 -5.38
N GLY A 53 12.44 -4.25 -4.42
CA GLY A 53 13.52 -4.82 -3.62
C GLY A 53 14.24 -5.91 -4.42
N GLY A 54 15.20 -5.49 -5.26
CA GLY A 54 16.26 -6.35 -5.79
C GLY A 54 17.45 -6.40 -4.85
#